data_AF-A0A511QKA3-F1
#
_entry.id   AF-A0A511QKA3-F1
#
_cell.length_a   1.000
_cell.length_b   1.000
_cell.length_c   1.000
_cell.angle_alpha   90.00
_cell.angle_beta   90.00
_cell.angle_gamma   90.00
#
_symmetry.space_group_name_H-M   'P 1'
#
loop_
_entity.id
_entity.type
_entity.pdbx_description
1 polymer ?
#
loop_
_entity_poly.entity_id
_entity_poly.type
_entity_poly.pdbx_seq_one_letter_code
_entity_poly.pdbx_strand_id
1 'polypeptide(L)'
;MYIAAFYHFRKSITYLNLEVINCREAKMKKLLVMALSIGLAFPVFSQVDCKGKITNLALHIDNGILIAGLEGGPSATYLCSVSSQYNGVPPEACKALYSSLLSTKAAGKKSLIRLYNFDTCADSNLNYKAAGTLGWSEHMLD
;
A
#
# COMPACT_ATOMS: atom_id res chain seq x y z
N MET A 1 -30.95 -19.84 16.01
CA MET A 1 -31.19 -18.76 16.99
C MET A 1 -31.60 -17.53 16.18
N TYR A 2 -32.90 -17.18 16.21
CA TYR A 2 -33.65 -16.06 15.58
C TYR A 2 -33.30 -15.71 14.10
N ILE A 3 -34.08 -16.06 13.07
CA ILE A 3 -35.47 -15.72 12.67
C ILE A 3 -35.81 -14.22 12.72
N ALA A 4 -36.27 -13.78 11.54
CA ALA A 4 -37.12 -12.63 11.20
C ALA A 4 -36.36 -11.39 10.66
N ALA A 5 -36.76 -10.75 9.57
CA ALA A 5 -38.12 -10.70 9.06
C ALA A 5 -38.23 -10.17 7.61
N PHE A 6 -39.35 -10.56 7.00
CA PHE A 6 -40.04 -9.98 5.85
C PHE A 6 -39.56 -10.36 4.44
N TYR A 7 -39.97 -11.53 3.94
CA TYR A 7 -41.29 -11.84 3.36
C TYR A 7 -41.66 -11.04 2.10
N HIS A 8 -41.85 -11.82 1.03
CA HIS A 8 -42.96 -11.74 0.09
C HIS A 8 -43.30 -10.37 -0.53
N PHE A 9 -43.02 -10.22 -1.83
CA PHE A 9 -44.12 -10.29 -2.78
C PHE A 9 -43.68 -10.64 -4.20
N ARG A 10 -44.05 -11.88 -4.56
CA ARG A 10 -44.56 -12.29 -5.87
C ARG A 10 -43.65 -12.23 -7.10
N LYS A 11 -43.04 -13.41 -7.32
CA LYS A 11 -43.16 -14.17 -8.58
C LYS A 11 -44.48 -13.93 -9.33
N SER A 12 -44.40 -14.03 -10.67
CA SER A 12 -45.49 -14.37 -11.60
C SER A 12 -46.57 -13.31 -11.81
N ILE A 13 -46.33 -12.37 -12.73
CA ILE A 13 -47.36 -12.02 -13.73
C ILE A 13 -46.72 -12.21 -15.10
N THR A 14 -47.17 -13.31 -15.67
CA THR A 14 -46.86 -13.87 -16.96
C THR A 14 -47.64 -13.13 -18.05
N TYR A 15 -47.17 -13.27 -19.29
CA TYR A 15 -47.87 -12.99 -20.56
C TYR A 15 -47.91 -11.52 -20.99
N LEU A 16 -47.09 -11.14 -21.99
CA LEU A 16 -47.50 -11.15 -23.40
C LEU A 16 -48.86 -10.48 -23.58
N ASN A 17 -48.85 -9.21 -23.96
CA ASN A 17 -49.30 -8.73 -25.27
C ASN A 17 -49.37 -7.20 -25.22
N LEU A 18 -48.66 -6.54 -26.14
CA LEU A 18 -49.27 -5.67 -27.17
C LEU A 18 -49.98 -4.45 -26.53
N GLU A 19 -49.53 -3.22 -26.71
CA GLU A 19 -49.34 -2.59 -28.01
C GLU A 19 -48.46 -1.33 -27.89
N VAL A 20 -47.45 -1.26 -28.76
CA VAL A 20 -47.31 -0.14 -29.71
C VAL A 20 -47.49 1.26 -29.15
N ILE A 21 -46.58 1.78 -28.31
CA ILE A 21 -46.31 3.22 -28.33
C ILE A 21 -44.80 3.49 -28.11
N ASN A 22 -44.23 4.15 -29.11
CA ASN A 22 -42.98 4.91 -29.04
C ASN A 22 -41.63 4.18 -29.16
N CYS A 23 -41.46 3.50 -30.29
CA CYS A 23 -40.18 3.06 -30.84
C CYS A 23 -39.30 4.21 -31.42
N ARG A 24 -39.35 5.44 -30.87
CA ARG A 24 -38.65 6.60 -31.45
C ARG A 24 -37.97 7.57 -30.47
N GLU A 25 -37.71 7.18 -29.21
CA GLU A 25 -37.00 8.04 -28.22
C GLU A 25 -36.06 7.23 -27.29
N ALA A 26 -35.70 5.99 -27.65
CA ALA A 26 -34.97 5.07 -26.75
C ALA A 26 -33.49 4.82 -27.11
N LYS A 27 -32.93 5.50 -28.12
CA LYS A 27 -31.55 5.26 -28.57
C LYS A 27 -30.46 6.09 -27.88
N MET A 28 -30.79 7.20 -27.21
CA MET A 28 -29.78 8.10 -26.61
C MET A 28 -29.60 7.99 -25.09
N LYS A 29 -30.36 7.15 -24.37
CA LYS A 29 -30.17 6.96 -22.90
C LYS A 29 -29.36 5.72 -22.53
N LYS A 30 -29.31 4.69 -23.40
CA LYS A 30 -28.54 3.45 -23.15
C LYS A 30 -27.04 3.59 -23.44
N LEU A 31 -26.64 4.56 -24.25
CA LEU A 31 -25.22 4.86 -24.51
C LEU A 31 -24.54 5.63 -23.36
N LEU A 32 -25.32 6.40 -22.58
CA LEU A 32 -24.78 7.22 -21.49
C LEU A 32 -24.41 6.39 -20.24
N VAL A 33 -25.11 5.27 -20.00
CA VAL A 33 -24.84 4.38 -18.86
C VAL A 33 -23.64 3.46 -19.10
N MET A 34 -23.34 3.12 -20.36
CA MET A 34 -22.20 2.27 -20.72
C MET A 34 -20.85 3.02 -20.79
N ALA A 35 -20.89 4.34 -21.00
CA ALA A 35 -19.70 5.19 -21.02
C ALA A 35 -19.19 5.57 -19.62
N LEU A 36 -20.02 5.45 -18.58
CA LEU A 36 -19.67 5.88 -17.22
C LEU A 36 -18.85 4.83 -16.44
N SER A 37 -18.80 3.57 -16.89
CA SER A 37 -18.10 2.48 -16.20
C SER A 37 -16.61 2.34 -16.54
N ILE A 38 -16.08 3.13 -17.48
CA ILE A 38 -14.67 3.02 -17.95
C ILE A 38 -13.76 4.07 -17.28
N GLY A 39 -14.31 5.04 -16.53
CA GLY A 39 -13.59 6.22 -16.07
C GLY A 39 -12.86 6.17 -14.71
N LEU A 40 -12.93 5.08 -13.95
CA LEU A 40 -12.42 5.03 -12.55
C LEU A 40 -11.37 3.94 -12.33
N ALA A 41 -10.41 3.78 -13.25
CA ALA A 41 -9.20 3.01 -12.96
C ALA A 41 -8.26 3.85 -12.07
N PHE A 42 -8.51 3.85 -10.77
CA PHE A 42 -7.56 4.44 -9.82
C PHE A 42 -6.31 3.54 -9.74
N PRO A 43 -5.09 4.11 -9.79
CA PRO A 43 -3.88 3.34 -9.53
C PRO A 43 -3.92 2.85 -8.08
N VAL A 44 -3.92 1.54 -7.87
CA VAL A 44 -3.75 0.94 -6.54
C VAL A 44 -2.24 0.93 -6.27
N PHE A 45 -1.77 1.84 -5.40
CA PHE A 45 -0.41 1.78 -4.90
C PHE A 45 -0.31 0.61 -3.90
N SER A 46 0.44 -0.45 -4.25
CA SER A 46 0.70 -1.52 -3.29
C SER A 46 1.73 -1.05 -2.26
N GLN A 47 1.45 -1.34 -0.99
CA GLN A 47 2.35 -1.11 0.13
C GLN A 47 2.50 -2.41 0.90
N VAL A 48 3.73 -2.73 1.28
CA VAL A 48 4.05 -3.95 2.02
C VAL A 48 4.80 -3.60 3.30
N ASP A 49 4.32 -4.16 4.42
CA ASP A 49 4.94 -4.00 5.73
C ASP A 49 5.82 -5.21 6.03
N CYS A 50 7.12 -4.98 6.08
CA CYS A 50 8.10 -6.01 6.35
C CYS A 50 8.54 -5.93 7.81
N LYS A 51 8.18 -6.95 8.60
CA LYS A 51 8.57 -7.09 10.02
C LYS A 51 9.68 -8.12 10.15
N GLY A 52 10.82 -7.73 10.72
CA GLY A 52 11.97 -8.62 10.89
C GLY A 52 13.05 -8.01 11.78
N LYS A 53 14.10 -8.76 12.09
CA LYS A 53 15.26 -8.21 12.79
C LYS A 53 16.15 -7.46 11.81
N ILE A 54 16.78 -6.39 12.27
CA ILE A 54 17.74 -5.64 11.46
C ILE A 54 19.03 -6.45 11.34
N THR A 55 19.29 -6.99 10.15
CA THR A 55 20.49 -7.80 9.86
C THR A 55 21.67 -6.90 9.50
N ASN A 56 21.42 -5.91 8.64
CA ASN A 56 22.42 -4.96 8.19
C ASN A 56 22.01 -3.52 8.54
N LEU A 57 22.97 -2.69 8.95
CA LEU A 57 22.75 -1.27 9.20
C LEU A 57 24.06 -0.53 8.94
N ALA A 58 24.10 0.33 7.93
CA ALA A 58 25.30 1.03 7.51
C ALA A 58 24.97 2.43 6.98
N LEU A 59 25.97 3.31 6.97
CA LEU A 59 25.92 4.61 6.31
C LEU A 59 26.87 4.58 5.13
N HIS A 60 26.41 5.01 3.97
CA HIS A 60 27.26 5.19 2.80
C HIS A 60 28.16 6.41 3.02
N ILE A 61 29.48 6.23 2.87
CA ILE A 61 30.49 7.22 3.26
C ILE A 61 30.34 8.54 2.49
N ASP A 62 30.09 8.47 1.18
CA ASP A 62 30.10 9.66 0.33
C ASP A 62 28.87 10.58 0.48
N ASN A 63 27.69 10.00 0.71
CA ASN A 63 26.42 10.72 0.66
C ASN A 63 25.57 10.59 1.94
N GLY A 64 26.08 9.86 2.94
CA GLY A 64 25.39 9.65 4.21
C GLY A 64 24.09 8.86 4.09
N ILE A 65 23.87 8.12 2.99
CA ILE A 65 22.66 7.31 2.83
C ILE A 65 22.67 6.15 3.82
N LEU A 66 21.60 6.07 4.61
CA LEU A 66 21.30 4.99 5.51
C LEU A 66 20.83 3.75 4.74
N ILE A 67 21.58 2.67 4.91
CA ILE A 67 21.32 1.35 4.34
C ILE A 67 20.88 0.42 5.48
N ALA A 68 19.72 -0.22 5.33
CA ALA A 68 19.22 -1.21 6.29
C ALA A 68 18.86 -2.53 5.59
N GLY A 69 19.14 -3.63 6.27
CA GLY A 69 18.72 -4.98 5.88
C GLY A 69 17.80 -5.58 6.93
N LEU A 70 16.81 -6.35 6.49
CA LEU A 70 15.79 -6.95 7.34
C LEU A 70 15.74 -8.47 7.14
N GLU A 71 15.69 -9.23 8.23
CA GLU A 71 15.46 -10.67 8.18
C GLU A 71 14.09 -10.99 7.55
N GLY A 72 14.07 -11.86 6.53
CA GLY A 72 12.84 -12.15 5.77
C GLY A 72 12.38 -11.01 4.85
N GLY A 73 13.22 -9.99 4.66
CA GLY A 73 12.98 -8.83 3.82
C GLY A 73 14.17 -8.51 2.89
N PRO A 74 14.30 -7.25 2.43
CA PRO A 74 15.46 -6.83 1.65
C PRO A 74 16.76 -6.93 2.46
N SER A 75 17.83 -7.34 1.80
CA SER A 75 19.17 -7.44 2.40
C SER A 75 19.84 -6.08 2.57
N ALA A 76 19.52 -5.14 1.69
CA ALA A 76 20.02 -3.77 1.71
C ALA A 76 19.01 -2.84 1.04
N THR A 77 18.43 -1.91 1.78
CA THR A 77 17.50 -0.89 1.27
C THR A 77 17.97 0.49 1.72
N TYR A 78 17.83 1.48 0.84
CA TYR A 78 18.18 2.86 1.11
C TYR A 78 17.00 3.57 1.77
N LEU A 79 17.18 4.04 3.00
CA LEU A 79 16.09 4.64 3.78
C LEU A 79 16.05 6.16 3.62
N CYS A 80 17.12 6.85 4.03
CA CYS A 80 17.23 8.31 4.08
C CYS A 80 18.71 8.72 4.06
N SER A 81 19.02 10.01 3.97
CA SER A 81 20.39 10.53 4.12
C SER A 81 20.54 11.36 5.39
N VAL A 82 21.67 11.23 6.08
CA VAL A 82 22.02 12.06 7.25
C VAL A 82 22.69 13.39 6.87
N SER A 83 22.98 13.59 5.58
CA SER A 83 23.70 14.76 5.07
C SER A 83 22.79 15.69 4.25
N SER A 84 21.80 15.14 3.54
CA SER A 84 20.87 15.90 2.71
C SER A 84 19.46 15.33 2.77
N GLN A 85 18.47 16.11 2.34
CA GLN A 85 17.10 15.60 2.24
C GLN A 85 17.05 14.51 1.16
N TYR A 86 16.59 13.32 1.55
CA TYR A 86 16.44 12.18 0.64
C TYR A 86 15.06 11.59 0.82
N ASN A 87 14.34 11.39 -0.29
CA ASN A 87 13.03 10.75 -0.29
C ASN A 87 12.01 11.43 0.66
N GLY A 88 12.07 12.77 0.70
CA GLY A 88 11.22 13.61 1.55
C GLY A 88 11.62 13.64 3.04
N VAL A 89 12.60 12.84 3.48
CA VAL A 89 13.04 12.78 4.87
C VAL A 89 14.16 13.80 5.12
N PRO A 90 14.01 14.72 6.09
CA PRO A 90 15.07 15.66 6.43
C PRO A 90 16.24 14.98 7.17
N PRO A 91 17.47 15.52 7.07
CA PRO A 91 18.67 14.90 7.65
C PRO A 91 18.56 14.60 9.15
N GLU A 92 17.96 15.50 9.91
CA GLU A 92 17.79 15.38 11.37
C GLU A 92 16.88 14.21 11.72
N ALA A 93 15.78 14.03 10.99
CA ALA A 93 14.91 12.88 11.13
C ALA A 93 15.63 11.58 10.75
N CYS A 94 16.49 11.61 9.72
CA CYS A 94 17.29 10.45 9.35
C CYS A 94 18.29 10.04 10.45
N LYS A 95 18.93 11.00 11.13
CA LYS A 95 19.82 10.73 12.26
C LYS A 95 19.08 10.10 13.45
N ALA A 96 17.87 10.59 13.74
CA ALA A 96 17.00 10.01 14.75
C ALA A 96 16.57 8.58 14.39
N LEU A 97 16.24 8.34 13.11
CA LEU A 97 15.90 7.03 12.59
C LEU A 97 17.09 6.06 12.71
N TYR A 98 18.28 6.50 12.30
CA TYR A 98 19.50 5.70 12.42
C TYR A 98 19.76 5.27 13.87
N SER A 99 19.67 6.21 14.81
CA SER A 99 19.86 5.94 16.25
C SER A 99 18.83 4.94 16.79
N SER A 100 17.57 5.06 16.35
CA SER A 100 16.48 4.15 16.75
C SER A 100 16.67 2.74 16.18
N LEU A 101 17.03 2.62 14.91
CA LEU A 101 17.31 1.33 14.27
C LEU A 101 18.56 0.67 14.85
N LEU A 102 19.59 1.44 15.16
CA LEU A 102 20.81 0.95 15.81
C LEU A 102 20.50 0.40 17.20
N SER A 103 19.69 1.11 17.98
CA SER A 103 19.23 0.66 19.30
C SER A 103 18.39 -0.61 19.21
N THR A 104 17.48 -0.67 18.22
CA THR A 104 16.63 -1.86 17.98
C THR A 104 17.46 -3.07 17.57
N LYS A 105 18.46 -2.87 16.70
CA LYS A 105 19.43 -3.89 16.31
C LYS A 105 20.23 -4.41 17.50
N ALA A 106 20.76 -3.50 18.33
CA ALA A 106 21.51 -3.85 19.52
C ALA A 106 20.66 -4.62 20.55
N ALA A 107 19.38 -4.29 20.67
CA ALA A 107 18.42 -4.99 21.52
C ALA A 107 17.93 -6.33 20.93
N GLY A 108 18.28 -6.66 19.67
CA GLY A 108 17.80 -7.86 18.99
C GLY A 108 16.28 -7.89 18.76
N LYS A 109 15.61 -6.72 18.84
CA LYS A 109 14.16 -6.56 18.64
C LYS A 109 13.83 -6.53 17.14
N LYS A 110 12.57 -6.80 16.81
CA LYS A 110 12.06 -6.71 15.43
C LYS A 110 11.67 -5.27 15.11
N SER A 111 12.02 -4.81 13.91
CA SER A 111 11.55 -3.54 13.33
C SER A 111 10.53 -3.81 12.23
N LEU A 112 9.68 -2.82 11.97
CA LEU A 112 8.77 -2.81 10.84
C LEU A 112 9.23 -1.73 9.85
N ILE A 113 9.39 -2.10 8.58
CA ILE A 113 9.71 -1.19 7.49
C ILE A 113 8.61 -1.30 6.43
N ARG A 114 7.98 -0.17 6.11
CA ARG A 114 6.99 -0.07 5.04
C ARG A 114 7.68 0.26 3.72
N LEU A 115 7.39 -0.53 2.70
CA LEU A 115 7.90 -0.35 1.34
C LEU A 115 6.73 -0.08 0.39
N TYR A 116 6.93 0.83 -0.56
CA TYR A 116 5.90 1.27 -1.52
C TYR A 116 6.23 0.77 -2.92
N ASN A 117 5.20 0.42 -3.68
CA ASN A 117 5.29 -0.14 -5.03
C ASN A 117 5.89 -1.55 -5.07
N PHE A 118 5.63 -2.35 -4.03
CA PHE A 118 6.08 -3.74 -3.96
C PHE A 118 4.98 -4.62 -3.33
N ASP A 119 4.89 -5.85 -3.82
CA ASP A 119 3.84 -6.78 -3.40
C ASP A 119 4.31 -7.72 -2.29
N THR A 120 5.62 -7.94 -2.16
CA THR A 120 6.19 -8.88 -1.17
C THR A 120 7.52 -8.36 -0.60
N CYS A 121 7.82 -8.77 0.64
CA CYS A 121 9.10 -8.46 1.30
C CYS A 121 10.31 -9.23 0.75
N ALA A 122 10.06 -10.34 0.05
CA ALA A 122 11.10 -11.23 -0.46
C ALA A 122 11.55 -10.87 -1.89
N ASP A 123 11.03 -9.78 -2.47
CA ASP A 123 11.40 -9.38 -3.82
C ASP A 123 12.86 -8.92 -3.86
N SER A 124 13.67 -9.62 -4.67
CA SER A 124 15.07 -9.27 -4.91
C SER A 124 15.26 -7.84 -5.46
N ASN A 125 14.24 -7.29 -6.12
CA ASN A 125 14.24 -5.92 -6.65
C ASN A 125 14.20 -4.85 -5.56
N LEU A 126 13.89 -5.20 -4.30
CA LEU A 126 13.94 -4.29 -3.17
C LEU A 126 15.36 -3.92 -2.75
N ASN A 127 16.34 -4.75 -3.14
CA ASN A 127 17.73 -4.49 -2.80
C ASN A 127 18.23 -3.25 -3.55
N TYR A 128 18.94 -2.39 -2.83
CA TYR A 128 19.51 -1.14 -3.32
C TYR A 128 18.47 -0.16 -3.90
N LYS A 129 17.22 -0.28 -3.48
CA LYS A 129 16.16 0.69 -3.77
C LYS A 129 15.92 1.62 -2.60
N ALA A 130 15.43 2.80 -2.92
CA ALA A 130 14.83 3.68 -1.92
C ALA A 130 13.61 2.96 -1.32
N ALA A 131 13.57 2.80 -0.01
CA ALA A 131 12.29 2.67 0.66
C ALA A 131 11.46 3.88 0.27
N GLY A 132 10.16 3.74 0.01
CA GLY A 132 9.29 4.89 -0.23
C GLY A 132 9.18 5.78 1.02
N THR A 133 8.20 6.69 1.04
CA THR A 133 7.97 7.58 2.19
C THR A 133 7.95 6.78 3.50
N LEU A 134 8.94 6.98 4.36
CA LEU A 134 9.05 6.21 5.60
C LEU A 134 7.94 6.64 6.55
N GLY A 135 6.91 5.80 6.70
CA GLY A 135 5.91 5.95 7.74
C GLY A 135 6.37 5.27 9.01
N TRP A 136 6.62 6.03 10.08
CA TRP A 136 6.86 5.49 11.40
C TRP A 136 5.52 5.26 12.10
N SER A 137 5.11 4.00 12.24
CA SER A 137 4.18 3.60 13.29
C SER A 137 4.98 3.25 14.54
N GLU A 138 4.56 3.82 15.67
CA GLU A 138 5.16 3.70 17.01
C GLU A 138 5.14 2.27 17.56
N HIS A 139 5.77 1.30 16.89
CA HIS A 139 5.93 -0.06 17.40
C HIS A 139 7.03 -0.17 18.48
N MET A 140 7.17 0.84 19.34
CA MET A 140 7.83 0.71 20.64
C MET A 140 6.90 0.09 21.71
N LEU A 141 5.67 -0.29 21.34
CA LEU A 141 4.72 -1.00 22.21
C LEU A 141 4.74 -2.51 21.93
N ASP A 142 5.89 -3.15 22.13
CA ASP A 142 6.01 -4.59 22.43
C ASP A 142 7.06 -4.75 23.56
#